data_AF-A0A2K9V086-F1
#
_entry.id   AF-A0A2K9V086-F1
#
_cell.length_a   1.000
_cell.length_b   1.000
_cell.length_c   1.000
_cell.angle_alpha   90.00
_cell.angle_beta   90.00
_cell.angle_gamma   90.00
#
_symmetry.space_group_name_H-M   'P 1'
#
loop_
_entity.id
_entity.type
_entity.pdbx_description
1 polymer ?
#
loop_
_entity_poly.entity_id
_entity_poly.type
_entity_poly.pdbx_seq_one_letter_code
_entity_poly.pdbx_strand_id
1 'polypeptide(L)'
;MAAVAHIAADNLVPACGGAEKPFTVNDRQWLYCYHPASGKHCYLDLDNDRPVWHRGFHPAFHPELEFVDEAELFRPVEQKPDHEDLEDFYF
;
A
#
# COMPACT_ATOMS: atom_id res chain seq x y z
N MET A 1 -20.79 2.03 -10.61
CA MET A 1 -20.28 0.78 -9.99
C MET A 1 -18.76 0.84 -10.06
N ALA A 2 -18.11 1.23 -8.97
CA ALA A 2 -16.65 1.27 -8.92
C ALA A 2 -16.15 -0.17 -9.02
N ALA A 3 -15.45 -0.49 -10.10
CA ALA A 3 -14.76 -1.76 -10.23
C ALA A 3 -13.72 -1.79 -9.10
N VAL A 4 -14.05 -2.46 -8.00
CA VAL A 4 -13.04 -2.96 -7.07
C VAL A 4 -12.26 -3.92 -7.94
N ALA A 5 -11.12 -3.44 -8.44
CA ALA A 5 -10.19 -4.26 -9.17
C ALA A 5 -9.83 -5.38 -8.20
N HIS A 6 -10.44 -6.54 -8.38
CA HIS A 6 -9.85 -7.79 -7.96
C HIS A 6 -8.52 -7.82 -8.69
N ILE A 7 -7.48 -7.26 -8.04
CA ILE A 7 -6.11 -7.42 -8.46
C ILE A 7 -5.88 -8.90 -8.26
N ALA A 8 -6.18 -9.65 -9.32
CA ALA A 8 -5.99 -11.07 -9.37
C ALA A 8 -4.54 -11.31 -8.95
N ALA A 9 -4.36 -12.03 -7.84
CA ALA A 9 -3.04 -12.41 -7.33
C ALA A 9 -2.19 -13.07 -8.42
N ASP A 10 -2.84 -13.59 -9.47
CA ASP A 10 -2.31 -14.12 -10.72
C ASP A 10 -1.30 -13.21 -11.45
N ASN A 11 -1.29 -11.89 -11.23
CA ASN A 11 -0.36 -10.96 -11.89
C ASN A 11 0.73 -10.41 -10.98
N LEU A 12 0.87 -10.92 -9.76
CA LEU A 12 1.96 -10.52 -8.87
C LEU A 12 3.27 -11.14 -9.35
N VAL A 13 4.24 -10.28 -9.64
CA VAL A 13 5.60 -10.74 -9.93
C VAL A 13 6.48 -10.48 -8.70
N PRO A 14 7.47 -11.34 -8.39
CA PRO A 14 8.41 -11.05 -7.34
C PRO A 14 9.07 -9.69 -7.63
N ALA A 15 9.25 -8.89 -6.58
CA ALA A 15 9.91 -7.60 -6.70
C ALA A 15 11.36 -7.74 -7.20
N CYS A 16 12.04 -6.62 -7.42
CA CYS A 16 13.43 -6.62 -7.88
C CYS A 16 13.63 -7.36 -9.22
N GLY A 17 12.65 -7.30 -10.12
CA GLY A 17 12.72 -7.93 -11.44
C GLY A 17 12.56 -9.46 -11.42
N GLY A 18 11.84 -10.02 -10.45
CA GLY A 18 11.62 -11.47 -10.34
C GLY A 18 12.65 -12.22 -9.49
N ALA A 19 13.60 -11.52 -8.89
CA ALA A 19 14.67 -12.12 -8.09
C ALA A 19 14.37 -12.15 -6.59
N GLU A 20 13.28 -11.51 -6.16
CA GLU A 20 12.89 -11.48 -4.75
C GLU A 20 12.64 -12.90 -4.22
N LYS A 21 13.21 -13.20 -3.06
CA LYS A 21 13.10 -14.53 -2.46
C LYS A 21 12.03 -14.51 -1.37
N PRO A 22 11.26 -15.60 -1.23
CA PRO A 22 10.42 -15.77 -0.07
C PRO A 22 11.25 -15.77 1.21
N PHE A 23 10.71 -15.15 2.26
CA PHE A 23 11.32 -15.12 3.59
C PHE A 23 10.26 -15.45 4.65
N THR A 24 10.69 -16.06 5.75
CA THR A 24 9.77 -16.51 6.80
C THR A 24 9.78 -15.55 7.98
N VAL A 25 8.60 -15.12 8.41
CA VAL A 25 8.39 -14.28 9.59
C VAL A 25 7.18 -14.79 10.36
N ASN A 26 7.32 -15.00 11.67
CA ASN A 26 6.24 -15.48 12.55
C ASN A 26 5.57 -16.76 12.01
N ASP A 27 6.38 -17.75 11.60
CA ASP A 27 5.95 -19.02 11.01
C ASP A 27 5.12 -18.90 9.72
N ARG A 28 5.08 -17.72 9.09
CA ARG A 28 4.44 -17.45 7.79
C ARG A 28 5.48 -17.10 6.75
N GLN A 29 5.29 -17.59 5.53
CA GLN A 29 6.15 -17.32 4.40
C GLN A 29 5.62 -16.12 3.61
N TRP A 30 6.46 -15.10 3.49
CA TRP A 30 6.13 -13.85 2.83
C TRP A 30 6.99 -13.68 1.58
N LEU A 31 6.42 -13.05 0.56
CA LEU A 31 7.11 -12.64 -0.65
C LEU A 31 6.81 -11.18 -0.95
N TYR A 32 7.85 -10.39 -1.17
CA TYR A 32 7.66 -9.02 -1.64
C TYR A 32 7.42 -9.03 -3.16
N CYS A 33 6.30 -8.45 -3.57
CA CYS A 33 5.78 -8.52 -4.93
C CYS A 33 5.55 -7.12 -5.51
N TYR A 34 5.57 -7.05 -6.83
CA TYR A 34 5.20 -5.90 -7.63
C TYR A 34 4.04 -6.28 -8.56
N HIS A 35 3.10 -5.37 -8.74
CA HIS A 35 1.99 -5.53 -9.65
C HIS A 35 2.16 -4.60 -10.86
N PRO A 36 2.53 -5.13 -12.03
CA PRO A 36 2.88 -4.32 -13.19
C PRO A 36 1.70 -3.53 -13.76
N ALA A 37 0.47 -4.03 -13.59
CA ALA A 37 -0.72 -3.33 -14.10
C ALA A 37 -1.09 -2.08 -13.28
N SER A 38 -0.85 -2.09 -11.96
CA SER A 38 -1.16 -0.93 -11.09
C SER A 38 0.08 -0.11 -10.73
N GLY A 39 1.27 -0.64 -10.98
CA GLY A 39 2.53 -0.03 -10.56
C GLY A 39 2.74 -0.04 -9.04
N LYS A 40 1.99 -0.86 -8.29
CA LYS A 40 2.05 -0.92 -6.82
C LYS A 40 2.90 -2.10 -6.34
N HIS A 41 3.46 -1.93 -5.16
CA HIS A 41 4.15 -3.00 -4.43
C HIS A 41 3.25 -3.54 -3.32
N CYS A 42 3.43 -4.82 -2.97
CA CYS A 42 2.73 -5.48 -1.89
C CYS A 42 3.56 -6.61 -1.29
N TYR A 43 3.20 -7.06 -0.10
CA TYR A 43 3.70 -8.31 0.47
C TYR A 43 2.63 -9.39 0.32
N LEU A 44 2.97 -10.51 -0.31
CA LEU A 44 2.12 -11.67 -0.46
C LEU A 44 2.44 -12.67 0.65
N ASP A 45 1.42 -13.05 1.42
CA ASP A 45 1.49 -14.24 2.26
C ASP A 45 1.28 -15.47 1.38
N LEU A 46 2.31 -16.31 1.28
CA LEU A 46 2.30 -17.53 0.46
C LEU A 46 1.51 -18.67 1.11
N ASP A 47 1.34 -18.65 2.44
CA ASP A 47 0.61 -19.71 3.15
C ASP A 47 -0.92 -19.51 3.05
N ASN A 48 -1.37 -18.25 3.01
CA ASN A 48 -2.79 -17.89 2.97
C ASN A 48 -3.25 -17.28 1.63
N ASP A 49 -2.35 -17.17 0.66
CA ASP A 49 -2.58 -16.56 -0.66
C ASP A 49 -3.20 -15.15 -0.56
N ARG A 50 -2.66 -14.35 0.37
CA ARG A 50 -3.22 -13.04 0.72
C ARG A 50 -2.23 -11.91 0.49
N PRO A 51 -2.49 -11.00 -0.47
CA PRO A 51 -1.66 -9.83 -0.68
C PRO A 51 -2.03 -8.67 0.24
N VAL A 52 -1.00 -8.04 0.84
CA VAL A 52 -1.08 -6.85 1.68
C VAL A 52 -0.45 -5.68 0.93
N TRP A 53 -1.29 -4.73 0.55
CA TRP A 53 -0.92 -3.61 -0.33
C TRP A 53 -0.48 -2.34 0.41
N HIS A 54 -0.48 -2.38 1.74
CA HIS A 54 -0.19 -1.24 2.58
C HIS A 54 1.28 -0.82 2.46
N ARG A 55 1.55 0.42 2.00
CA ARG A 55 2.91 0.90 1.70
C ARG A 55 3.89 0.89 2.88
N GLY A 56 3.36 1.05 4.10
CA GLY A 56 4.15 1.00 5.34
C GLY A 56 4.28 -0.40 5.94
N PHE A 57 3.55 -1.39 5.41
CA PHE A 57 3.58 -2.73 5.98
C PHE A 57 4.91 -3.41 5.67
N HIS A 58 5.49 -4.04 6.69
CA HIS A 58 6.60 -4.97 6.52
C HIS A 58 6.44 -6.09 7.55
N PRO A 59 6.39 -7.38 7.15
CA PRO A 59 6.06 -8.48 8.06
C PRO A 59 6.92 -8.53 9.33
N ALA A 60 8.21 -8.19 9.20
CA ALA A 60 9.15 -8.20 10.32
C ALA A 60 9.22 -6.90 11.16
N PHE A 61 8.90 -5.73 10.58
CA PHE A 61 9.12 -4.43 11.24
C PHE A 61 7.82 -3.76 11.67
N HIS A 62 6.75 -3.96 10.89
CA HIS A 62 5.43 -3.36 11.11
C HIS A 62 4.30 -4.36 10.85
N PRO A 63 4.24 -5.50 11.58
CA PRO A 63 3.19 -6.51 11.42
C PRO A 63 1.78 -5.97 11.75
N GLU A 64 1.68 -4.94 12.58
CA GLU A 64 0.41 -4.29 12.96
C GLU A 64 -0.35 -3.69 11.79
N LEU A 65 0.34 -3.39 10.68
CA LEU A 65 -0.25 -2.80 9.48
C LEU A 65 -0.84 -3.84 8.50
N GLU A 66 -0.78 -5.15 8.82
CA GLU A 66 -1.29 -6.22 7.94
C GLU A 66 -2.78 -6.06 7.61
N PHE A 67 -3.56 -5.62 8.59
CA PHE A 67 -5.03 -5.51 8.51
C PHE A 67 -5.50 -4.06 8.36
N VAL A 68 -4.58 -3.10 8.29
CA VAL A 68 -4.91 -1.69 8.15
C VAL A 68 -5.19 -1.41 6.69
N ASP A 69 -6.40 -0.95 6.39
CA ASP A 69 -6.76 -0.54 5.05
C ASP A 69 -6.14 0.82 4.74
N GLU A 70 -5.39 0.92 3.64
CA GLU A 70 -4.75 2.17 3.23
C GLU A 70 -5.79 3.28 2.94
N ALA A 71 -7.06 2.93 2.70
CA ALA A 71 -8.15 3.90 2.59
C ALA A 71 -8.40 4.68 3.89
N GLU A 72 -8.01 4.16 5.06
CA GLU A 72 -8.11 4.91 6.32
C GLU A 72 -7.04 6.01 6.46
N LEU A 73 -5.94 5.92 5.72
CA LEU A 73 -4.88 6.94 5.68
C LEU A 73 -5.21 8.12 4.73
N PHE A 74 -6.14 7.91 3.79
CA PHE A 74 -6.64 8.94 2.87
C PHE A 74 -7.92 9.62 3.39
N ARG A 75 -8.11 9.73 4.71
CA ARG A 75 -9.04 10.76 5.20
C ARG A 75 -8.48 12.10 4.73
N PRO A 76 -9.21 12.89 3.93
CA PRO A 76 -8.78 14.23 3.60
C PRO A 76 -8.51 14.92 4.93
N VAL A 77 -7.28 15.38 5.14
CA VAL A 77 -7.05 16.41 6.16
C VAL A 77 -8.04 17.51 5.79
N GLU A 78 -9.02 17.79 6.66
CA GLU A 78 -9.88 18.96 6.50
C GLU A 78 -8.93 20.15 6.32
N GLN A 79 -8.84 20.67 5.10
CA GLN A 79 -8.19 21.94 4.86
C GLN A 79 -8.97 22.95 5.67
N LYS A 80 -8.36 23.45 6.75
CA LYS A 80 -8.84 24.68 7.37
C LYS A 80 -8.85 25.74 6.28
N PRO A 81 -9.91 26.54 6.14
CA PRO A 81 -9.91 27.63 5.18
C PRO A 81 -8.86 28.64 5.62
N ASP A 82 -7.73 28.68 4.92
CA ASP A 82 -6.79 29.79 4.97
C ASP A 82 -7.44 30.96 4.22
N HIS A 83 -8.31 31.69 4.91
CA HIS A 83 -8.83 32.97 4.43
C HIS A 83 -8.74 33.99 5.55
N GLU A 84 -7.58 34.63 5.66
CA GLU A 84 -7.49 35.97 6.22
C GLU A 84 -6.75 36.85 5.21
N ASP A 85 -7.43 37.94 4.90
CA ASP A 85 -7.26 38.84 3.78
C ASP A 85 -5.89 39.54 3.78
N LEU A 86 -5.14 39.39 2.69
CA LEU A 86 -4.05 40.31 2.36
C LEU A 86 -4.69 41.55 1.75
N GLU A 87 -4.97 42.53 2.63
CA GLU A 87 -5.40 43.88 2.29
C GLU A 87 -4.54 44.47 1.17
N ASP A 88 -5.24 45.13 0.25
CA ASP A 88 -4.76 45.90 -0.89
C ASP A 88 -3.50 46.72 -0.59
N PHE A 89 -2.39 46.36 -1.24
CA PHE A 89 -1.29 47.30 -1.50
C PHE A 89 -1.22 47.58 -3.01
N TYR A 90 -1.98 48.57 -3.46
CA TYR A 90 -1.79 49.22 -4.76
C TYR A 90 -1.11 50.58 -4.56
N PHE A 91 0.13 50.66 -5.05
CA PHE A 91 1.00 51.84 -5.37
C PHE A 91 1.14 53.01 -4.39
#